data_AF-A0A5C5TFB1-F1
#
_entry.id   AF-A0A5C5TFB1-F1
#
_cell.length_a   1.000
_cell.length_b   1.000
_cell.length_c   1.000
_cell.angle_alpha   90.00
_cell.angle_beta   90.00
_cell.angle_gamma   90.00
#
_symmetry.space_group_name_H-M   'P 1'
#
loop_
_entity.id
_entity.type
_entity.pdbx_description
1 polymer ?
#
loop_
_entity_poly.entity_id
_entity_poly.type
_entity_poly.pdbx_seq_one_letter_code
_entity_poly.pdbx_strand_id
1 'polypeptide(L)' 'MAEGVFDLPDGYQPARFEKGAPVTLDDRNQIIAAFRVAASAARDVSSRFKAARNSKAASDYAEAAERLENQMD' A
#
# COMPACT_ATOMS: atom_id res chain seq x y z
N MET A 1 3.89 9.19 -12.66
CA MET A 1 4.62 8.04 -12.06
C MET A 1 3.77 7.57 -10.90
N ALA A 2 3.54 6.26 -10.77
CA ALA A 2 2.81 5.71 -9.62
C ALA A 2 3.78 4.85 -8.82
N GLU A 3 3.77 4.96 -7.50
CA GLU A 3 4.63 4.22 -6.58
C GLU A 3 3.73 3.45 -5.61
N GLY A 4 4.08 2.22 -5.28
CA GLY A 4 3.21 1.38 -4.47
C GLY A 4 3.88 0.07 -4.08
N VAL A 5 3.06 -0.87 -3.62
CA VAL A 5 3.55 -2.14 -3.06
C VAL A 5 2.68 -3.27 -3.61
N PHE A 6 3.32 -4.37 -4.00
CA PHE A 6 2.62 -5.62 -4.29
C PHE A 6 2.37 -6.38 -2.99
N ASP A 7 1.13 -6.79 -2.78
CA ASP A 7 0.75 -7.77 -1.76
C ASP A 7 1.01 -9.17 -2.34
N LEU A 8 2.11 -9.80 -1.91
CA LEU A 8 2.52 -11.14 -2.30
C LEU A 8 2.30 -12.11 -1.12
N PRO A 9 2.16 -13.43 -1.38
CA PRO A 9 2.00 -14.42 -0.31
C PRO A 9 3.11 -14.38 0.74
N ASP A 10 4.33 -14.02 0.34
CA ASP A 10 5.51 -13.95 1.20
C ASP A 10 5.74 -12.56 1.82
N GLY A 11 4.83 -11.61 1.58
CA GLY A 11 4.88 -10.26 2.13
C GLY A 11 4.74 -9.16 1.09
N TYR A 12 5.24 -7.97 1.43
CA TYR A 12 5.03 -6.77 0.64
C TYR A 12 6.28 -6.43 -0.16
N GLN A 13 6.15 -6.32 -1.49
CA GLN A 13 7.25 -5.92 -2.36
C GLN A 13 7.06 -4.50 -2.89
N PRO A 14 7.91 -3.53 -2.51
CA PRO A 14 7.82 -2.16 -3.02
C PRO A 14 8.17 -2.13 -4.51
N ALA A 15 7.39 -1.39 -5.28
CA ALA A 15 7.59 -1.23 -6.71
C ALA A 15 7.22 0.18 -7.17
N ARG A 16 7.98 0.68 -8.13
CA ARG A 16 7.62 1.87 -8.88
C ARG A 16 7.02 1.47 -10.22
N PHE A 17 5.91 2.06 -10.59
CA PHE A 17 5.27 1.84 -11.89
C PHE A 17 5.67 2.97 -12.84
N GLU A 18 6.62 2.66 -13.74
CA GLU A 18 6.94 3.51 -14.88
C GLU A 18 6.34 2.90 -16.14
N LYS A 19 5.43 3.63 -16.80
CA LYS A 19 4.73 3.19 -18.01
C LYS A 19 4.03 1.82 -17.89
N GLY A 20 3.57 1.47 -16.69
CA GLY A 20 2.88 0.20 -16.40
C GLY A 20 3.82 -0.98 -16.12
N ALA A 21 5.13 -0.79 -16.18
CA ALA A 21 6.11 -1.79 -15.77
C ALA A 21 6.57 -1.55 -14.33
N PRO A 22 6.67 -2.60 -13.49
CA PRO A 22 7.29 -2.50 -12.18
C PRO A 22 8.81 -2.32 -12.34
N VAL A 23 9.34 -1.27 -11.74
CA VAL A 23 10.76 -0.97 -11.59
C VAL A 23 11.12 -1.22 -10.13
N THR A 24 12.15 -2.04 -9.92
CA THR A 24 12.68 -2.35 -8.59
C THR A 24 13.21 -1.07 -7.94
N LEU A 25 12.89 -0.88 -6.68
CA LEU A 25 13.37 0.25 -5.89
C LEU A 25 14.55 -0.21 -5.04
N ASP A 26 15.74 0.29 -5.32
CA ASP A 26 16.95 -0.01 -4.53
C ASP A 26 17.28 1.12 -3.54
N ASP A 27 16.63 2.27 -3.68
CA ASP A 27 16.80 3.44 -2.82
C ASP A 27 15.83 3.38 -1.62
N ARG A 28 16.39 3.45 -0.41
CA ARG A 28 15.62 3.37 0.85
C ARG A 28 14.53 4.44 0.95
N ASN A 29 14.79 5.67 0.50
CA ASN A 29 13.78 6.74 0.53
C ASN A 29 12.64 6.47 -0.46
N GLN A 30 12.95 5.87 -1.62
CA GLN A 30 11.94 5.48 -2.59
C GLN A 30 11.09 4.31 -2.09
N ILE A 31 11.72 3.34 -1.41
CA ILE A 31 11.00 2.24 -0.73
C ILE A 31 10.03 2.81 0.32
N ILE A 32 10.51 3.69 1.21
CA ILE A 32 9.70 4.38 2.23
C ILE A 32 8.54 5.15 1.58
N ALA A 33 8.79 5.86 0.48
CA ALA A 33 7.75 6.58 -0.25
C ALA A 33 6.69 5.63 -0.81
N ALA A 34 7.10 4.50 -1.40
CA ALA A 34 6.19 3.50 -1.95
C ALA A 34 5.28 2.89 -0.88
N PHE A 35 5.83 2.53 0.29
CA PHE A 35 5.05 2.04 1.42
C PHE A 35 4.07 3.08 1.97
N ARG A 36 4.48 4.35 2.09
CA ARG A 36 3.56 5.44 2.48
C ARG A 36 2.42 5.65 1.50
N VAL A 37 2.71 5.61 0.20
CA VAL A 37 1.69 5.74 -0.85
C VAL A 37 0.71 4.57 -0.77
N ALA A 38 1.21 3.35 -0.59
CA ALA A 38 0.36 2.16 -0.44
C ALA A 38 -0.52 2.24 0.83
N ALA A 39 0.04 2.66 1.97
CA ALA A 39 -0.72 2.83 3.22
C ALA A 39 -1.81 3.90 3.07
N SER A 40 -1.49 5.03 2.43
CA SER A 40 -2.49 6.08 2.14
C SER A 40 -3.60 5.56 1.23
N ALA A 41 -3.26 4.83 0.17
CA ALA A 41 -4.26 4.25 -0.73
C ALA A 41 -5.16 3.23 0.00
N ALA A 42 -4.59 2.40 0.87
CA ALA A 42 -5.35 1.45 1.68
C ALA A 42 -6.34 2.16 2.62
N ARG A 43 -5.94 3.28 3.25
CA ARG A 43 -6.84 4.11 4.07
C ARG A 43 -7.99 4.74 3.27
N ASP A 44 -7.70 5.21 2.07
CA ASP A 44 -8.72 5.77 1.18
C ASP A 44 -9.74 4.70 0.78
N VAL A 45 -9.27 3.50 0.46
CA VAL A 45 -10.13 2.36 0.13
C VAL A 45 -10.94 1.91 1.35
N SER A 46 -10.32 1.82 2.53
CA SER A 46 -11.04 1.55 3.79
C SER A 46 -12.17 2.56 4.01
N SER A 47 -11.90 3.86 3.84
CA SER A 47 -12.88 4.93 3.98
C SER A 47 -14.03 4.81 2.98
N ARG A 48 -13.74 4.44 1.73
CA ARG A 48 -14.78 4.15 0.72
C ARG A 48 -15.65 2.96 1.10
N PHE A 49 -15.06 1.89 1.64
CA PHE A 49 -15.84 0.74 2.12
C PHE A 49 -16.67 1.05 3.37
N LYS A 50 -16.18 1.91 4.28
CA LYS A 50 -16.98 2.44 5.41
C LYS A 50 -18.20 3.20 4.90
N ALA A 51 -18.02 4.09 3.92
CA ALA A 51 -19.11 4.83 3.30
C ALA A 51 -20.13 3.91 2.61
N ALA A 52 -19.66 2.80 2.02
CA ALA A 52 -20.50 1.77 1.42
C ALA A 52 -21.14 0.79 2.44
N ARG A 53 -20.99 1.02 3.75
CA ARG A 53 -21.44 0.13 4.84
C ARG A 53 -20.87 -1.29 4.79
N ASN A 54 -19.75 -1.49 4.11
CA ASN A 54 -19.03 -2.76 4.13
C ASN A 54 -17.96 -2.72 5.22
N SER A 55 -18.39 -2.95 6.47
CA SER A 55 -17.54 -2.87 7.64
C SER A 55 -16.38 -3.88 7.63
N LYS A 56 -16.58 -5.06 7.03
CA LYS A 56 -15.53 -6.06 6.94
C LYS A 56 -14.40 -5.62 6.00
N ALA A 57 -14.73 -5.25 4.77
CA ALA A 57 -13.71 -4.76 3.84
C ALA A 57 -13.03 -3.49 4.37
N ALA A 58 -13.78 -2.60 5.03
CA ALA A 58 -13.22 -1.43 5.68
C ALA A 58 -12.15 -1.78 6.73
N SER A 59 -12.40 -2.76 7.60
CA SER A 59 -11.41 -3.22 8.58
C SER A 59 -10.23 -3.88 7.88
N ASP A 60 -10.47 -4.76 6.92
CA ASP A 60 -9.40 -5.48 6.21
C ASP A 60 -8.40 -4.50 5.56
N TYR A 61 -8.89 -3.42 4.92
CA TYR A 61 -8.03 -2.38 4.35
C TYR A 61 -7.40 -1.43 5.38
N ALA A 62 -8.04 -1.23 6.54
CA ALA A 62 -7.45 -0.45 7.63
C ALA A 62 -6.26 -1.20 8.26
N GLU A 63 -6.42 -2.50 8.51
CA GLU A 63 -5.35 -3.37 9.01
C GLU A 63 -4.21 -3.52 7.99
N ALA A 64 -4.53 -3.53 6.68
CA ALA A 64 -3.50 -3.49 5.64
C ALA A 64 -2.68 -2.19 5.69
N ALA A 65 -3.33 -1.04 5.89
CA ALA A 65 -2.63 0.24 6.02
C ALA A 65 -1.69 0.29 7.22
N GLU A 66 -2.13 -0.20 8.39
CA GLU A 66 -1.30 -0.27 9.60
C GLU A 66 -0.11 -1.22 9.41
N ARG A 67 -0.29 -2.37 8.77
CA ARG A 67 0.81 -3.30 8.48
C ARG A 67 1.86 -2.67 7.56
N LEU A 68 1.43 -1.92 6.55
CA LEU A 68 2.33 -1.22 5.63
C LEU A 68 3.14 -0.11 6.33
N GLU A 69 2.56 0.57 7.32
CA GLU A 69 3.28 1.56 8.13
C GLU A 69 4.24 0.93 9.12
N ASN A 70 3.82 -0.14 9.81
CA ASN A 70 4.66 -0.83 10.79
C ASN A 70 5.88 -1.53 10.17
N GLN A 71 5.86 -1.83 8.86
CA GLN A 71 7.04 -2.32 8.15
C GLN A 71 8.11 -1.25 7.90
N MET A 72 7.79 0.03 8.13
CA MET A 72 8.70 1.15 7.92
C MET A 72 9.41 1.64 9.19
N ASP A 73 8.90 1.28 10.37
CA ASP A 73 9.48 1.55 11.70
C ASP A 73 10.54 0.48 12.03
#